data_AF-A0AAD8ZK54-F1
#
_entry.id   AF-A0AAD8ZK54-F1
#
_cell.length_a   1.000
_cell.length_b   1.000
_cell.length_c   1.000
_cell.angle_alpha   90.00
_cell.angle_beta   90.00
_cell.angle_gamma   90.00
#
_symmetry.space_group_name_H-M   'P 1'
#
loop_
_entity.id
_entity.type
_entity.pdbx_description
1 polymer ?
#
loop_
_entity_poly.entity_id
_entity_poly.type
_entity_poly.pdbx_seq_one_letter_code
_entity_poly.pdbx_strand_id
1 'polypeptide(L)'
;MCLDVISRLSNGDSHESCPVSSAHMDNAETVEYVFLVVFTIETFLKIFAYGLILHKGAYVRSGWNMLDFVIVIIGMFSVALEQLADKEGDAVVVKVGSKPSGKAGGFDVKALRAFRVLRPLRLVSGVPSLQVVVNSIIKALVPLLHVSLLVLFVIIIYAIVGLELFLGKMHATCYYKDTDILVDEEPAPCVKSGPGHMCTLNGTECRDGWVGPNNGITNFDNFLFAMLTVFQCITMEGWTNVLYWVNDAIGFGTPWIYFVTLIILGSFFVLNLVLGVLSGEFSKEGEKAKARGNFQKVRERQQMDDDLQGYLDWIMQAEDIDPDNEDIMCQGNQKQVVNKVLLSLFTVEMLVKMYSLGLAAYFVSLFNRFDCFVVCGGITETILVELKIMSPLGISVFRCVRLLRIFKVTRHWQSLSNLVMSLLNSVKSIASLLLLLFLFILIFSLLGMQVFGGKFNFDATEKNRSSFDNFPQALLTVFQILTGEDWNEVMYDGIMAFGGPSSSGMIVCMYFVILFICGNCIHF
;
A
#
# COMPACT_ATOMS: atom_id res chain seq x y z
N MET A 1 18.06 -6.95 -34.72
CA MET A 1 17.22 -6.70 -33.52
C MET A 1 15.76 -6.42 -33.91
N CYS A 2 15.35 -5.21 -34.29
CA CYS A 2 13.92 -4.96 -34.62
C CYS A 2 13.39 -5.73 -35.84
N LEU A 3 14.25 -6.06 -36.83
CA LEU A 3 13.86 -6.83 -38.01
C LEU A 3 13.67 -8.34 -37.74
N ASP A 4 14.39 -8.90 -36.76
CA ASP A 4 14.28 -10.34 -36.41
C ASP A 4 12.92 -10.68 -35.78
N VAL A 5 12.32 -9.73 -35.06
CA VAL A 5 11.01 -9.89 -34.41
C VAL A 5 9.91 -10.12 -35.44
N ILE A 6 9.94 -9.37 -36.56
CA ILE A 6 8.95 -9.49 -37.64
C ILE A 6 9.06 -10.86 -38.33
N SER A 7 10.28 -11.40 -38.47
CA SER A 7 10.49 -12.74 -39.06
C SER A 7 9.90 -13.87 -38.22
N ARG A 8 9.79 -13.73 -36.90
CA ARG A 8 9.31 -14.79 -35.99
C ARG A 8 7.79 -14.81 -35.84
N LEU A 9 7.11 -13.68 -36.08
CA LEU A 9 5.65 -13.57 -35.99
C LEU A 9 4.89 -14.21 -37.19
N SER A 10 5.61 -14.80 -38.15
CA SER A 10 5.00 -15.48 -39.31
C SER A 10 4.70 -16.98 -39.09
N ASN A 11 5.24 -17.59 -38.02
CA ASN A 11 4.98 -18.99 -37.66
C ASN A 11 4.19 -19.02 -36.35
N GLY A 12 3.01 -19.63 -36.38
CA GLY A 12 2.01 -19.55 -35.31
C GLY A 12 2.21 -20.50 -34.13
N ASP A 13 3.42 -20.60 -33.57
CA ASP A 13 3.70 -21.44 -32.40
C ASP A 13 3.44 -20.67 -31.09
N SER A 14 2.20 -20.74 -30.58
CA SER A 14 1.76 -20.02 -29.39
C SER A 14 2.06 -20.73 -28.05
N HIS A 15 3.26 -21.32 -27.91
CA HIS A 15 3.71 -21.98 -26.67
C HIS A 15 5.23 -21.87 -26.46
N GLU A 16 5.71 -20.70 -26.03
CA GLU A 16 7.00 -20.61 -25.35
C GLU A 16 6.97 -19.53 -24.26
N SER A 17 7.13 -19.94 -23.00
CA SER A 17 7.27 -19.03 -21.87
C SER A 17 8.61 -18.32 -21.99
N CYS A 18 8.61 -17.00 -22.21
CA CYS A 18 9.84 -16.24 -22.43
C CYS A 18 10.81 -16.42 -21.25
N PRO A 19 12.01 -17.02 -21.46
CA PRO A 19 12.91 -17.32 -20.36
C PRO A 19 13.56 -16.03 -19.86
N VAL A 20 13.07 -15.53 -18.72
CA VAL A 20 13.76 -14.47 -17.98
C VAL A 20 15.11 -15.04 -17.52
N SER A 21 16.17 -14.61 -18.23
CA SER A 21 17.46 -15.30 -18.28
C SER A 21 18.02 -15.68 -16.91
N SER A 22 18.46 -16.94 -16.75
CA SER A 22 19.19 -17.41 -15.57
C SER A 22 20.36 -16.50 -15.22
N ALA A 23 21.08 -16.02 -16.24
CA ALA A 23 22.20 -15.10 -16.07
C ALA A 23 21.82 -13.76 -15.40
N HIS A 24 20.56 -13.32 -15.40
CA HIS A 24 20.14 -12.18 -14.59
C HIS A 24 20.00 -12.52 -13.10
N MET A 25 19.63 -13.76 -12.77
CA MET A 25 19.49 -14.24 -11.40
C MET A 25 20.87 -14.53 -10.78
N ASP A 26 21.76 -15.19 -11.54
CA ASP A 26 23.14 -15.47 -11.13
C ASP A 26 23.92 -14.17 -10.79
N ASN A 27 23.71 -13.12 -11.60
CA ASN A 27 24.27 -11.80 -11.35
C ASN A 27 23.69 -11.14 -10.09
N ALA A 28 22.40 -11.33 -9.80
CA ALA A 28 21.77 -10.78 -8.60
C ALA A 28 22.31 -11.44 -7.32
N GLU A 29 22.44 -12.77 -7.28
CA GLU A 29 23.01 -13.50 -6.14
C GLU A 29 24.49 -13.16 -5.91
N THR A 30 25.26 -12.97 -7.00
CA THR A 30 26.64 -12.47 -6.93
C THR A 30 26.72 -11.08 -6.28
N VAL A 31 25.83 -10.16 -6.68
CA VAL A 31 25.74 -8.80 -6.11
C VAL A 31 25.32 -8.83 -4.64
N GLU A 32 24.38 -9.72 -4.25
CA GLU A 32 24.02 -9.93 -2.85
C GLU A 32 25.21 -10.36 -1.97
N TYR A 33 26.04 -11.28 -2.47
CA TYR A 33 27.23 -11.74 -1.74
C TYR A 33 28.25 -10.61 -1.55
N VAL A 34 28.52 -9.82 -2.60
CA VAL A 34 29.38 -8.63 -2.51
C VAL A 34 28.86 -7.64 -1.46
N PHE A 35 27.56 -7.36 -1.44
CA PHE A 35 26.95 -6.52 -0.40
C PHE A 35 27.12 -7.10 1.00
N LEU A 36 26.87 -8.41 1.20
CA LEU A 36 27.04 -9.06 2.51
C LEU A 36 28.48 -8.93 3.03
N VAL A 37 29.48 -9.11 2.16
CA VAL A 37 30.90 -8.94 2.52
C VAL A 37 31.20 -7.50 2.94
N VAL A 38 30.74 -6.50 2.17
CA VAL A 38 30.92 -5.07 2.49
C VAL A 38 30.31 -4.72 3.85
N PHE A 39 29.06 -5.14 4.10
CA PHE A 39 28.37 -4.89 5.37
C PHE A 39 29.01 -5.61 6.56
N THR A 40 29.60 -6.79 6.32
CA THR A 40 30.36 -7.53 7.33
C THR A 40 31.62 -6.76 7.72
N ILE A 41 32.38 -6.27 6.75
CA ILE A 41 33.57 -5.43 6.96
C ILE A 41 33.20 -4.14 7.72
N GLU A 42 32.15 -3.43 7.28
CA GLU A 42 31.63 -2.24 7.95
C GLU A 42 31.29 -2.51 9.43
N THR A 43 30.63 -3.63 9.70
CA THR A 43 30.23 -4.06 11.05
C THR A 43 31.43 -4.35 11.93
N PHE A 44 32.42 -5.09 11.44
CA PHE A 44 33.67 -5.32 12.19
C PHE A 44 34.43 -4.02 12.45
N LEU A 45 34.54 -3.12 11.48
CA LEU A 45 35.19 -1.81 11.66
C LEU A 45 34.48 -0.94 12.70
N LYS A 46 33.13 -0.87 12.69
CA LYS A 46 32.35 -0.19 13.73
C LYS A 46 32.57 -0.82 15.12
N ILE A 47 32.67 -2.14 15.22
CA ILE A 47 32.93 -2.86 16.48
C ILE A 47 34.34 -2.56 17.02
N PHE A 48 35.37 -2.56 16.17
CA PHE A 48 36.74 -2.21 16.58
C PHE A 48 36.88 -0.74 16.97
N ALA A 49 36.20 0.18 16.27
CA ALA A 49 36.29 1.62 16.54
C ALA A 49 35.55 2.07 17.81
N TYR A 50 34.35 1.52 18.08
CA TYR A 50 33.52 1.93 19.22
C TYR A 50 33.65 1.03 20.44
N GLY A 51 34.20 -0.18 20.28
CA GLY A 51 34.19 -1.24 21.29
C GLY A 51 32.82 -1.89 21.43
N LEU A 52 32.81 -3.16 21.86
CA LEU A 52 31.61 -3.99 21.86
C LEU A 52 30.57 -3.57 22.93
N ILE A 53 30.98 -3.49 24.22
CA ILE A 53 30.04 -3.36 25.35
C ILE A 53 30.45 -2.28 26.39
N LEU A 54 31.73 -2.20 26.78
CA LEU A 54 32.11 -1.46 28.01
C LEU A 54 31.86 0.06 27.94
N HIS A 55 32.15 0.71 26.82
CA HIS A 55 32.12 2.18 26.72
C HIS A 55 30.71 2.76 26.60
N LYS A 56 30.53 4.04 26.98
CA LYS A 56 29.23 4.74 26.87
C LYS A 56 28.74 4.86 25.41
N GLY A 57 29.67 5.01 24.46
CA GLY A 57 29.39 4.97 23.02
C GLY A 57 29.58 3.60 22.36
N ALA A 58 29.62 2.50 23.13
CA ALA A 58 29.85 1.16 22.59
C ALA A 58 28.82 0.75 21.53
N TYR A 59 29.26 0.01 20.52
CA TYR A 59 28.50 -0.32 19.31
C TYR A 59 27.09 -0.86 19.63
N VAL A 60 27.01 -1.83 20.55
CA VAL A 60 25.78 -2.57 20.92
C VAL A 60 24.75 -1.69 21.66
N ARG A 61 25.12 -0.51 22.19
CA ARG A 61 24.19 0.42 22.86
C ARG A 61 23.32 1.24 21.89
N SER A 62 23.65 1.29 20.60
CA SER A 62 22.81 1.94 19.59
C SER A 62 21.86 0.91 18.97
N GLY A 63 20.55 1.14 19.06
CA GLY A 63 19.54 0.26 18.47
C GLY A 63 19.67 0.13 16.94
N TRP A 64 20.14 1.18 16.26
CA TRP A 64 20.42 1.15 14.82
C TRP A 64 21.63 0.26 14.48
N ASN A 65 22.70 0.33 15.29
CA ASN A 65 23.84 -0.58 15.14
C ASN A 65 23.43 -2.05 15.42
N MET A 66 22.57 -2.29 16.40
CA MET A 66 22.03 -3.61 16.69
C MET A 66 21.22 -4.16 15.50
N LEU A 67 20.39 -3.33 14.87
CA LEU A 67 19.65 -3.68 13.66
C LEU A 67 20.60 -4.01 12.49
N ASP A 68 21.62 -3.17 12.25
CA ASP A 68 22.65 -3.41 11.24
C ASP A 68 23.33 -4.78 11.48
N PHE A 69 23.75 -5.05 12.73
CA PHE A 69 24.41 -6.27 13.16
C PHE A 69 23.54 -7.53 12.95
N VAL A 70 22.28 -7.50 13.40
CA VAL A 70 21.35 -8.63 13.24
C VAL A 70 21.16 -8.98 11.75
N ILE A 71 21.06 -7.98 10.86
CA ILE A 71 20.96 -8.23 9.41
C ILE A 71 22.26 -8.84 8.84
N VAL A 72 23.45 -8.50 9.37
CA VAL A 72 24.70 -9.20 8.99
C VAL A 72 24.66 -10.65 9.48
N ILE A 73 24.34 -10.90 10.75
CA ILE A 73 24.33 -12.24 11.33
C ILE A 73 23.35 -13.17 10.59
N ILE A 74 22.13 -12.71 10.30
CA ILE A 74 21.15 -13.53 9.56
C ILE A 74 21.60 -13.75 8.10
N GLY A 75 22.22 -12.75 7.45
CA GLY A 75 22.78 -12.90 6.11
C GLY A 75 23.94 -13.89 6.05
N MET A 76 24.87 -13.83 7.01
CA MET A 76 25.97 -14.80 7.14
C MET A 76 25.45 -16.20 7.46
N PHE A 77 24.42 -16.31 8.30
CA PHE A 77 23.81 -17.59 8.66
C PHE A 77 23.10 -18.26 7.48
N SER A 78 22.39 -17.50 6.63
CA SER A 78 21.76 -18.08 5.43
C SER A 78 22.80 -18.61 4.44
N VAL A 79 23.85 -17.84 4.13
CA VAL A 79 24.94 -18.28 3.25
C VAL A 79 25.73 -19.46 3.85
N ALA A 80 25.92 -19.50 5.17
CA ALA A 80 26.56 -20.63 5.83
C ALA A 80 25.73 -21.92 5.73
N LEU A 81 24.40 -21.85 5.89
CA LEU A 81 23.52 -23.01 5.70
C LEU A 81 23.44 -23.46 4.23
N GLU A 82 23.40 -22.52 3.29
CA GLU A 82 23.40 -22.77 1.85
C GLU A 82 24.70 -23.51 1.44
N GLN A 83 25.87 -23.03 1.89
CA GLN A 83 27.17 -23.70 1.67
C GLN A 83 27.38 -25.01 2.44
N LEU A 84 26.58 -25.31 3.47
CA LEU A 84 26.61 -26.61 4.15
C LEU A 84 25.73 -27.61 3.41
N ALA A 85 24.57 -27.19 2.90
CA ALA A 85 23.70 -28.02 2.09
C ALA A 85 24.38 -28.48 0.77
N ASP A 86 25.08 -27.56 0.08
CA ASP A 86 25.76 -27.87 -1.19
C ASP A 86 26.97 -28.82 -1.06
N LYS A 87 27.47 -29.06 0.15
CA LYS A 87 28.70 -29.86 0.39
C LYS A 87 28.44 -31.32 0.74
N GLU A 88 27.22 -31.68 1.12
CA GLU A 88 26.82 -33.08 1.35
C GLU A 88 25.73 -33.46 0.36
N GLY A 89 26.14 -34.03 -0.78
CA GLY A 89 25.25 -34.57 -1.82
C GLY A 89 24.50 -35.86 -1.44
N ASP A 90 24.29 -36.10 -0.13
CA ASP A 90 23.43 -37.13 0.44
C ASP A 90 22.71 -36.55 1.68
N ALA A 91 21.55 -37.09 2.03
CA ALA A 91 20.48 -36.37 2.71
C ALA A 91 20.71 -36.07 4.21
N VAL A 92 21.56 -35.08 4.51
CA VAL A 92 21.67 -34.46 5.85
C VAL A 92 20.57 -33.42 6.05
N VAL A 93 19.34 -33.94 6.18
CA VAL A 93 18.40 -33.34 7.14
C VAL A 93 19.10 -33.35 8.50
N VAL A 94 19.16 -32.21 9.18
CA VAL A 94 19.73 -32.09 10.54
C VAL A 94 18.87 -32.90 11.51
N LYS A 95 19.19 -34.19 11.66
CA LYS A 95 18.44 -35.20 12.44
C LYS A 95 18.59 -35.03 13.95
N VAL A 96 18.11 -33.91 14.49
CA VAL A 96 17.84 -33.79 15.93
C VAL A 96 16.53 -34.50 16.24
N GLY A 97 16.62 -35.82 16.46
CA GLY A 97 15.50 -36.68 16.89
C GLY A 97 14.87 -37.51 15.76
N SER A 98 14.96 -38.83 15.87
CA SER A 98 14.34 -39.77 14.92
C SER A 98 12.98 -40.27 15.42
N LYS A 99 11.94 -40.20 14.57
CA LYS A 99 10.78 -41.11 14.60
C LYS A 99 9.98 -41.04 13.27
N PRO A 100 9.57 -42.17 12.68
CA PRO A 100 8.78 -42.17 11.45
C PRO A 100 7.27 -42.04 11.75
N SER A 101 6.76 -40.81 11.72
CA SER A 101 5.32 -40.53 11.55
C SER A 101 5.14 -39.11 10.99
N GLY A 102 3.98 -38.81 10.41
CA GLY A 102 3.77 -37.64 9.55
C GLY A 102 3.86 -36.29 10.26
N LYS A 103 5.00 -35.60 10.13
CA LYS A 103 5.17 -34.13 10.09
C LYS A 103 6.64 -33.78 9.83
N ALA A 104 6.98 -33.48 8.57
CA ALA A 104 8.36 -33.15 8.18
C ALA A 104 8.69 -31.68 8.48
N GLY A 105 9.09 -31.40 9.73
CA GLY A 105 9.61 -30.09 10.16
C GLY A 105 11.02 -29.79 9.64
N GLY A 106 11.25 -29.93 8.34
CA GLY A 106 12.48 -29.47 7.69
C GLY A 106 12.53 -27.94 7.68
N PHE A 107 13.68 -27.36 8.00
CA PHE A 107 13.86 -25.91 7.92
C PHE A 107 13.94 -25.51 6.43
N ASP A 108 12.87 -24.88 5.90
CA ASP A 108 12.86 -24.46 4.50
C ASP A 108 13.88 -23.35 4.27
N VAL A 109 14.96 -23.67 3.54
CA VAL A 109 16.01 -22.71 3.19
C VAL A 109 15.47 -21.56 2.33
N LYS A 110 14.32 -21.72 1.66
CA LYS A 110 13.63 -20.61 0.98
C LYS A 110 13.09 -19.59 1.97
N ALA A 111 12.60 -20.01 3.15
CA ALA A 111 12.18 -19.09 4.21
C ALA A 111 13.37 -18.28 4.77
N LEU A 112 14.59 -18.81 4.75
CA LEU A 112 15.79 -18.05 5.10
C LEU A 112 16.11 -16.93 4.09
N ARG A 113 15.75 -17.12 2.81
CA ARG A 113 15.87 -16.06 1.78
C ARG A 113 14.92 -14.90 2.04
N ALA A 114 13.75 -15.13 2.65
CA ALA A 114 12.82 -14.06 3.02
C ALA A 114 13.45 -13.01 3.97
N PHE A 115 14.34 -13.40 4.90
CA PHE A 115 15.03 -12.43 5.77
C PHE A 115 15.92 -11.42 5.04
N ARG A 116 16.27 -11.67 3.77
CA ARG A 116 16.96 -10.69 2.90
C ARG A 116 16.13 -9.39 2.75
N VAL A 117 14.81 -9.45 2.96
CA VAL A 117 13.89 -8.30 2.97
C VAL A 117 14.08 -7.33 4.15
N LEU A 118 14.87 -7.68 5.16
CA LEU A 118 15.20 -6.76 6.25
C LEU A 118 16.27 -5.72 5.84
N ARG A 119 17.02 -5.97 4.76
CA ARG A 119 18.11 -5.07 4.31
C ARG A 119 17.67 -3.62 4.02
N PRO A 120 16.51 -3.33 3.39
CA PRO A 120 16.02 -1.96 3.20
C PRO A 120 15.78 -1.16 4.49
N LEU A 121 15.59 -1.80 5.65
CA LEU A 121 15.50 -1.09 6.94
C LEU A 121 16.78 -0.32 7.28
N ARG A 122 17.93 -0.69 6.68
CA ARG A 122 19.17 0.07 6.82
C ARG A 122 19.13 1.46 6.15
N LEU A 123 18.15 1.73 5.28
CA LEU A 123 17.89 3.10 4.84
C LEU A 123 17.48 3.98 6.03
N VAL A 124 16.79 3.42 7.02
CA VAL A 124 16.42 4.13 8.26
C VAL A 124 17.64 4.33 9.17
N SER A 125 18.52 3.34 9.34
CA SER A 125 19.76 3.53 10.11
C SER A 125 20.73 4.52 9.42
N GLY A 126 20.77 4.54 8.09
CA GLY A 126 21.61 5.47 7.31
C GLY A 126 21.09 6.91 7.17
N VAL A 127 19.78 7.15 7.27
CA VAL A 127 19.17 8.48 7.00
C VAL A 127 18.62 9.12 8.28
N PRO A 128 19.29 10.14 8.86
CA PRO A 128 18.89 10.72 10.16
C PRO A 128 17.47 11.30 10.21
N SER A 129 16.93 11.82 9.10
CA SER A 129 15.55 12.31 9.06
C SER A 129 14.53 11.19 9.23
N LEU A 130 14.76 10.01 8.62
CA LEU A 130 13.89 8.84 8.83
C LEU A 130 13.96 8.34 10.27
N GLN A 131 15.13 8.37 10.91
CA GLN A 131 15.26 8.04 12.34
C GLN A 131 14.37 8.95 13.21
N VAL A 132 14.29 10.25 12.93
CA VAL A 132 13.43 11.19 13.68
C VAL A 132 11.95 10.88 13.48
N VAL A 133 11.51 10.56 12.25
CA VAL A 133 10.12 10.17 11.96
C VAL A 133 9.76 8.88 12.68
N VAL A 134 10.57 7.82 12.56
CA VAL A 134 10.32 6.53 13.22
C VAL A 134 10.29 6.66 14.75
N ASN A 135 11.21 7.43 15.35
CA ASN A 135 11.20 7.72 16.79
C ASN A 135 10.02 8.60 17.24
N SER A 136 9.28 9.23 16.32
CA SER A 136 8.06 9.99 16.60
C SER A 136 6.83 9.09 16.52
N ILE A 137 6.73 8.24 15.48
CA ILE A 137 5.67 7.23 15.34
C ILE A 137 5.67 6.24 16.51
N ILE A 138 6.85 5.73 16.91
CA ILE A 138 6.96 4.82 18.08
C ILE A 138 6.44 5.47 19.37
N LYS A 139 6.54 6.79 19.53
CA LYS A 139 5.98 7.51 20.69
C LYS A 139 4.46 7.70 20.60
N ALA A 140 3.94 7.95 19.41
CA ALA A 140 2.50 8.04 19.15
C ALA A 140 1.78 6.67 19.29
N LEU A 141 2.48 5.57 19.01
CA LEU A 141 1.96 4.21 19.14
C LEU A 141 1.69 3.79 20.60
N VAL A 142 2.43 4.32 21.57
CA VAL A 142 2.27 3.92 22.99
C VAL A 142 0.89 4.29 23.57
N PRO A 143 0.35 5.51 23.39
CA PRO A 143 -1.05 5.82 23.72
C PRO A 143 -2.07 4.92 23.02
N LEU A 144 -1.83 4.55 21.76
CA LEU A 144 -2.73 3.68 20.98
C LEU A 144 -2.78 2.24 21.50
N LEU A 145 -1.77 1.77 22.24
CA LEU A 145 -1.74 0.41 22.81
C LEU A 145 -2.92 0.15 23.76
N HIS A 146 -3.37 1.16 24.51
CA HIS A 146 -4.56 1.04 25.35
C HIS A 146 -5.86 0.90 24.53
N VAL A 147 -5.92 1.56 23.37
CA VAL A 147 -7.04 1.43 22.44
C VAL A 147 -7.01 0.05 21.78
N SER A 148 -5.88 -0.40 21.25
CA SER A 148 -5.79 -1.71 20.58
C SER A 148 -6.05 -2.88 21.52
N LEU A 149 -5.71 -2.77 22.81
CA LEU A 149 -6.09 -3.75 23.84
C LEU A 149 -7.62 -3.82 24.03
N LEU A 150 -8.32 -2.67 23.98
CA LEU A 150 -9.79 -2.64 24.03
C LEU A 150 -10.40 -3.27 22.77
N VAL A 151 -9.87 -2.97 21.57
CA VAL A 151 -10.32 -3.60 20.31
C VAL A 151 -10.14 -5.12 20.36
N LEU A 152 -8.97 -5.59 20.82
CA LEU A 152 -8.68 -7.01 20.99
C LEU A 152 -9.67 -7.68 21.96
N PHE A 153 -10.03 -7.02 23.05
CA PHE A 153 -11.03 -7.54 24.01
C PHE A 153 -12.44 -7.62 23.40
N VAL A 154 -12.86 -6.62 22.61
CA VAL A 154 -14.13 -6.66 21.86
C VAL A 154 -14.13 -7.78 20.82
N ILE A 155 -13.03 -7.95 20.06
CA ILE A 155 -12.85 -9.07 19.12
C ILE A 155 -13.01 -10.42 19.84
N ILE A 156 -12.36 -10.61 20.99
CA ILE A 156 -12.42 -11.86 21.76
C ILE A 156 -13.85 -12.15 22.26
N ILE A 157 -14.57 -11.14 22.76
CA ILE A 157 -15.97 -11.29 23.20
C ILE A 157 -16.85 -11.72 22.02
N TYR A 158 -16.80 -10.99 20.91
CA TYR A 158 -17.63 -11.30 19.74
C TYR A 158 -17.25 -12.64 19.11
N ALA A 159 -15.97 -13.01 19.07
CA ALA A 159 -15.53 -14.33 18.59
C ALA A 159 -16.09 -15.48 19.43
N ILE A 160 -16.15 -15.34 20.76
CA ILE A 160 -16.76 -16.35 21.66
C ILE A 160 -18.28 -16.40 21.46
N VAL A 161 -18.95 -15.24 21.36
CA VAL A 161 -20.41 -15.19 21.13
C VAL A 161 -20.78 -15.76 19.77
N GLY A 162 -20.03 -15.44 18.71
CA GLY A 162 -20.23 -15.99 17.37
C GLY A 162 -19.97 -17.49 17.28
N LEU A 163 -18.94 -17.99 17.98
CA LEU A 163 -18.66 -19.42 18.15
C LEU A 163 -19.88 -20.13 18.77
N GLU A 164 -20.35 -19.71 19.95
CA GLU A 164 -21.50 -20.35 20.63
C GLU A 164 -22.82 -20.26 19.82
N LEU A 165 -23.01 -19.20 19.02
CA LEU A 165 -24.23 -19.02 18.22
C LEU A 165 -24.22 -19.76 16.87
N PHE A 166 -23.07 -19.87 16.20
CA PHE A 166 -22.97 -20.23 14.78
C PHE A 166 -22.10 -21.48 14.48
N LEU A 167 -21.59 -22.17 15.50
CA LEU A 167 -20.79 -23.40 15.35
C LEU A 167 -21.48 -24.45 14.46
N GLY A 168 -20.76 -24.89 13.44
CA GLY A 168 -21.13 -25.98 12.52
C GLY A 168 -22.30 -25.67 11.59
N LYS A 169 -22.79 -24.42 11.54
CA LYS A 169 -24.00 -24.06 10.78
C LYS A 169 -23.78 -23.92 9.27
N MET A 170 -22.53 -23.75 8.83
CA MET A 170 -22.20 -23.39 7.44
C MET A 170 -21.64 -24.56 6.62
N HIS A 171 -21.80 -25.81 7.06
CA HIS A 171 -21.27 -27.00 6.39
C HIS A 171 -22.27 -27.71 5.46
N ALA A 172 -23.40 -27.09 5.13
CA ALA A 172 -24.39 -27.62 4.20
C ALA A 172 -24.60 -26.66 3.03
N THR A 173 -24.61 -27.17 1.79
CA THR A 173 -24.88 -26.38 0.57
C THR A 173 -25.66 -27.21 -0.46
N CYS A 174 -26.04 -26.59 -1.57
CA CYS A 174 -26.87 -27.18 -2.62
C CYS A 174 -26.02 -28.00 -3.60
N TYR A 175 -26.36 -29.29 -3.72
CA TYR A 175 -25.75 -30.23 -4.66
C TYR A 175 -26.78 -30.72 -5.68
N TYR A 176 -26.35 -31.09 -6.88
CA TYR A 176 -27.19 -31.89 -7.78
C TYR A 176 -27.35 -33.31 -7.23
N LYS A 177 -28.59 -33.81 -7.23
CA LYS A 177 -28.92 -35.15 -6.71
C LYS A 177 -28.07 -36.24 -7.35
N ASP A 178 -27.73 -37.24 -6.53
CA ASP A 178 -26.89 -38.39 -6.90
C ASP A 178 -25.47 -38.03 -7.41
N THR A 179 -25.02 -36.78 -7.19
CA THR A 179 -23.66 -36.32 -7.47
C THR A 179 -23.05 -35.58 -6.27
N ASP A 180 -21.76 -35.27 -6.34
CA ASP A 180 -21.05 -34.33 -5.44
C ASP A 180 -20.73 -32.99 -6.14
N ILE A 181 -21.49 -32.65 -7.19
CA ILE A 181 -21.32 -31.40 -7.95
C ILE A 181 -22.16 -30.29 -7.30
N LEU A 182 -21.51 -29.18 -6.97
CA LEU A 182 -22.13 -27.96 -6.46
C LEU A 182 -23.03 -27.32 -7.53
N VAL A 183 -24.11 -26.68 -7.09
CA VAL A 183 -25.09 -26.05 -7.98
C VAL A 183 -24.66 -24.66 -8.44
N ASP A 184 -24.03 -23.91 -7.54
CA ASP A 184 -23.62 -22.52 -7.73
C ASP A 184 -22.10 -22.41 -7.74
N GLU A 185 -21.54 -21.54 -8.60
CA GLU A 185 -20.09 -21.27 -8.70
C GLU A 185 -19.55 -20.58 -7.42
N GLU A 186 -20.38 -19.73 -6.80
CA GLU A 186 -20.19 -19.17 -5.45
C GLU A 186 -21.17 -19.85 -4.47
N PRO A 187 -20.82 -21.02 -3.90
CA PRO A 187 -21.74 -21.78 -3.04
C PRO A 187 -22.06 -21.04 -1.72
N ALA A 188 -23.34 -20.98 -1.39
CA ALA A 188 -23.86 -20.44 -0.13
C ALA A 188 -24.37 -21.56 0.82
N PRO A 189 -24.50 -21.29 2.14
CA PRO A 189 -25.14 -22.24 3.06
C PRO A 189 -26.60 -22.54 2.71
N CYS A 190 -27.07 -23.75 3.04
CA CYS A 190 -28.48 -24.13 2.91
C CYS A 190 -29.01 -24.86 4.15
N VAL A 191 -30.33 -24.98 4.24
CA VAL A 191 -31.04 -25.74 5.26
C VAL A 191 -32.09 -26.66 4.62
N LYS A 192 -32.14 -27.91 5.08
CA LYS A 192 -33.05 -28.96 4.59
C LYS A 192 -34.54 -28.68 4.90
N SER A 193 -34.80 -28.01 6.02
CA SER A 193 -36.12 -27.52 6.41
C SER A 193 -35.97 -26.49 7.53
N GLY A 194 -36.47 -25.27 7.32
CA GLY A 194 -36.30 -24.16 8.27
C GLY A 194 -36.50 -22.78 7.63
N PRO A 195 -36.14 -21.69 8.33
CA PRO A 195 -36.33 -20.31 7.88
C PRO A 195 -35.14 -19.71 7.10
N GLY A 196 -34.09 -20.49 6.84
CA GLY A 196 -32.94 -20.09 6.01
C GLY A 196 -33.10 -20.48 4.54
N HIS A 197 -32.01 -20.47 3.78
CA HIS A 197 -31.99 -20.76 2.36
C HIS A 197 -32.35 -22.22 2.05
N MET A 198 -33.23 -22.44 1.10
CA MET A 198 -33.60 -23.78 0.60
C MET A 198 -33.32 -23.87 -0.90
N CYS A 199 -32.65 -24.93 -1.34
CA CYS A 199 -32.34 -25.16 -2.75
C CYS A 199 -33.62 -25.20 -3.59
N THR A 200 -33.82 -24.19 -4.46
CA THR A 200 -35.06 -24.02 -5.23
C THR A 200 -35.04 -24.72 -6.59
N LEU A 201 -33.87 -25.14 -7.07
CA LEU A 201 -33.67 -25.72 -8.39
C LEU A 201 -34.12 -27.19 -8.43
N ASN A 202 -34.94 -27.53 -9.45
CA ASN A 202 -35.39 -28.90 -9.67
C ASN A 202 -34.21 -29.85 -9.89
N GLY A 203 -34.17 -30.95 -9.12
CA GLY A 203 -33.07 -31.92 -9.18
C GLY A 203 -31.91 -31.62 -8.22
N THR A 204 -32.02 -30.60 -7.36
CA THR A 204 -31.03 -30.31 -6.31
C THR A 204 -31.46 -30.80 -4.93
N GLU A 205 -30.50 -30.93 -4.02
CA GLU A 205 -30.73 -31.22 -2.60
C GLU A 205 -29.73 -30.48 -1.71
N CYS A 206 -30.15 -30.14 -0.49
CA CYS A 206 -29.28 -29.56 0.52
C CYS A 206 -28.56 -30.69 1.29
N ARG A 207 -27.22 -30.79 1.17
CA ARG A 207 -26.41 -31.86 1.78
C ARG A 207 -25.34 -31.30 2.70
N ASP A 208 -25.13 -31.95 3.84
CA ASP A 208 -24.03 -31.62 4.77
C ASP A 208 -22.73 -32.26 4.29
N GLY A 209 -21.59 -31.63 4.55
CA GLY A 209 -20.26 -32.08 4.12
C GLY A 209 -19.45 -31.05 3.34
N TRP A 210 -20.00 -29.85 3.12
CA TRP A 210 -19.29 -28.74 2.49
C TRP A 210 -18.30 -28.09 3.48
N VAL A 211 -17.15 -27.64 2.96
CA VAL A 211 -16.10 -27.02 3.77
C VAL A 211 -16.50 -25.67 4.38
N GLY A 212 -17.53 -25.02 3.81
CA GLY A 212 -18.02 -23.70 4.22
C GLY A 212 -17.50 -22.55 3.36
N PRO A 213 -18.00 -21.32 3.57
CA PRO A 213 -17.70 -20.16 2.73
C PRO A 213 -16.21 -19.85 2.66
N ASN A 214 -15.76 -19.34 1.51
CA ASN A 214 -14.36 -19.02 1.21
C ASN A 214 -13.43 -20.21 1.50
N ASN A 215 -13.75 -21.38 0.94
CA ASN A 215 -13.03 -22.65 1.16
C ASN A 215 -12.87 -23.04 2.64
N GLY A 216 -13.84 -22.69 3.48
CA GLY A 216 -13.83 -22.93 4.92
C GLY A 216 -12.96 -21.96 5.73
N ILE A 217 -12.57 -20.80 5.19
CA ILE A 217 -11.77 -19.80 5.91
C ILE A 217 -12.66 -18.93 6.81
N THR A 218 -13.82 -18.49 6.33
CA THR A 218 -14.77 -17.66 7.10
C THR A 218 -15.82 -18.55 7.75
N ASN A 219 -15.55 -18.94 9.00
CA ASN A 219 -16.43 -19.79 9.80
C ASN A 219 -16.37 -19.43 11.29
N PHE A 220 -17.25 -20.04 12.08
CA PHE A 220 -17.31 -19.91 13.54
C PHE A 220 -17.12 -21.24 14.26
N ASP A 221 -16.36 -22.18 13.69
CA ASP A 221 -16.24 -23.56 14.19
C ASP A 221 -15.07 -23.72 15.16
N ASN A 222 -14.08 -22.83 15.11
CA ASN A 222 -12.99 -22.73 16.08
C ASN A 222 -12.75 -21.26 16.45
N PHE A 223 -12.31 -21.02 17.68
CA PHE A 223 -12.02 -19.69 18.21
C PHE A 223 -11.13 -18.82 17.29
N LEU A 224 -10.12 -19.40 16.62
CA LEU A 224 -9.23 -18.65 15.72
C LEU A 224 -9.91 -18.22 14.40
N PHE A 225 -10.78 -19.05 13.82
CA PHE A 225 -11.56 -18.68 12.63
C PHE A 225 -12.65 -17.66 12.98
N ALA A 226 -13.33 -17.85 14.12
CA ALA A 226 -14.26 -16.87 14.66
C ALA A 226 -13.57 -15.52 14.91
N MET A 227 -12.34 -15.52 15.46
CA MET A 227 -11.54 -14.32 15.67
C MET A 227 -11.14 -13.63 14.35
N LEU A 228 -10.74 -14.40 13.34
CA LEU A 228 -10.38 -13.85 12.02
C LEU A 228 -11.60 -13.26 11.30
N THR A 229 -12.74 -13.97 11.31
CA THR A 229 -14.00 -13.52 10.73
C THR A 229 -14.53 -12.28 11.44
N VAL A 230 -14.43 -12.20 12.77
CA VAL A 230 -14.80 -10.99 13.55
C VAL A 230 -13.86 -9.82 13.28
N PHE A 231 -12.55 -10.06 13.15
CA PHE A 231 -11.59 -9.03 12.74
C PHE A 231 -11.93 -8.46 11.36
N GLN A 232 -12.20 -9.33 10.38
CA GLN A 232 -12.65 -8.93 9.04
C GLN A 232 -13.94 -8.10 9.09
N CYS A 233 -14.96 -8.53 9.84
CA CYS A 233 -16.17 -7.74 9.99
C CYS A 233 -15.89 -6.34 10.59
N ILE A 234 -14.95 -6.22 11.54
CA ILE A 234 -14.57 -4.94 12.14
C ILE A 234 -13.82 -4.02 11.16
N THR A 235 -13.11 -4.54 10.15
CA THR A 235 -12.51 -3.69 9.09
C THR A 235 -13.55 -3.12 8.11
N MET A 236 -14.84 -3.41 8.29
CA MET A 236 -15.95 -3.07 7.39
C MET A 236 -15.86 -3.70 5.99
N GLU A 237 -15.01 -4.71 5.77
CA GLU A 237 -14.86 -5.39 4.47
C GLU A 237 -15.44 -6.80 4.53
N GLY A 238 -16.14 -7.23 3.47
CA GLY A 238 -16.81 -8.54 3.36
C GLY A 238 -17.90 -8.86 4.40
N TRP A 239 -18.16 -7.97 5.37
CA TRP A 239 -19.00 -8.24 6.55
C TRP A 239 -20.46 -8.57 6.20
N THR A 240 -21.00 -8.00 5.12
CA THR A 240 -22.34 -8.30 4.61
C THR A 240 -22.45 -9.74 4.14
N ASN A 241 -21.38 -10.28 3.55
CA ASN A 241 -21.38 -11.62 2.98
C ASN A 241 -21.42 -12.65 4.12
N VAL A 242 -20.66 -12.42 5.19
CA VAL A 242 -20.74 -13.20 6.43
C VAL A 242 -22.14 -13.14 7.07
N LEU A 243 -22.76 -11.96 7.12
CA LEU A 243 -24.15 -11.81 7.58
C LEU A 243 -25.13 -12.61 6.70
N TYR A 244 -24.99 -12.57 5.38
CA TYR A 244 -25.85 -13.30 4.46
C TYR A 244 -25.67 -14.82 4.59
N TRP A 245 -24.44 -15.34 4.62
CA TRP A 245 -24.18 -16.76 4.87
C TRP A 245 -24.77 -17.25 6.20
N VAL A 246 -24.75 -16.43 7.27
CA VAL A 246 -25.44 -16.79 8.53
C VAL A 246 -26.97 -16.75 8.36
N ASN A 247 -27.53 -15.76 7.68
CA ASN A 247 -28.98 -15.69 7.39
C ASN A 247 -29.44 -16.88 6.54
N ASP A 248 -28.63 -17.33 5.58
CA ASP A 248 -28.93 -18.49 4.74
C ASP A 248 -28.83 -19.80 5.53
N ALA A 249 -27.90 -19.91 6.47
CA ALA A 249 -27.75 -21.08 7.34
C ALA A 249 -28.86 -21.23 8.41
N ILE A 250 -29.28 -20.14 9.07
CA ILE A 250 -30.19 -20.20 10.25
C ILE A 250 -31.42 -19.28 10.18
N GLY A 251 -31.59 -18.51 9.11
CA GLY A 251 -32.72 -17.60 8.91
C GLY A 251 -32.46 -16.16 9.37
N PHE A 252 -33.11 -15.21 8.69
CA PHE A 252 -32.91 -13.77 8.82
C PHE A 252 -33.30 -13.12 10.17
N GLY A 253 -33.91 -13.88 11.11
CA GLY A 253 -34.65 -13.31 12.24
C GLY A 253 -33.81 -12.58 13.30
N THR A 254 -32.65 -13.15 13.66
CA THR A 254 -31.78 -12.67 14.76
C THR A 254 -30.32 -12.38 14.39
N PRO A 255 -29.67 -12.96 13.35
CA PRO A 255 -28.24 -12.75 13.11
C PRO A 255 -27.83 -11.29 12.92
N TRP A 256 -28.70 -10.49 12.28
CA TRP A 256 -28.47 -9.06 12.07
C TRP A 256 -28.20 -8.30 13.38
N ILE A 257 -28.72 -8.73 14.53
CA ILE A 257 -28.48 -8.09 15.83
C ILE A 257 -27.00 -8.23 16.22
N TYR A 258 -26.41 -9.42 16.01
CA TYR A 258 -25.00 -9.68 16.25
C TYR A 258 -24.13 -8.81 15.33
N PHE A 259 -24.36 -8.84 14.01
CA PHE A 259 -23.54 -8.11 13.05
C PHE A 259 -23.70 -6.58 13.15
N VAL A 260 -24.92 -6.05 13.31
CA VAL A 260 -25.13 -4.59 13.44
C VAL A 260 -24.53 -4.05 14.73
N THR A 261 -24.63 -4.77 15.85
CA THR A 261 -23.95 -4.34 17.09
C THR A 261 -22.42 -4.46 16.98
N LEU A 262 -21.90 -5.47 16.28
CA LEU A 262 -20.47 -5.62 15.98
C LEU A 262 -19.92 -4.44 15.16
N ILE A 263 -20.61 -4.00 14.10
CA ILE A 263 -20.18 -2.85 13.30
C ILE A 263 -20.23 -1.55 14.12
N ILE A 264 -21.29 -1.33 14.91
CA ILE A 264 -21.44 -0.11 15.74
C ILE A 264 -20.39 -0.04 16.87
N LEU A 265 -20.23 -1.11 17.64
CA LEU A 265 -19.35 -1.13 18.83
C LEU A 265 -17.90 -1.52 18.50
N GLY A 266 -17.70 -2.41 17.55
CA GLY A 266 -16.38 -2.91 17.14
C GLY A 266 -15.68 -2.05 16.09
N SER A 267 -16.42 -1.35 15.22
CA SER A 267 -15.82 -0.52 14.16
C SER A 267 -16.04 0.98 14.37
N PHE A 268 -17.29 1.48 14.35
CA PHE A 268 -17.55 2.94 14.46
C PHE A 268 -17.05 3.53 15.80
N PHE A 269 -17.33 2.88 16.93
CA PHE A 269 -16.81 3.35 18.23
C PHE A 269 -15.28 3.30 18.31
N VAL A 270 -14.66 2.26 17.74
CA VAL A 270 -13.20 2.07 17.73
C VAL A 270 -12.50 3.11 16.87
N LEU A 271 -12.99 3.38 15.65
CA LEU A 271 -12.46 4.43 14.77
C LEU A 271 -12.53 5.80 15.46
N ASN A 272 -13.67 6.14 16.08
CA ASN A 272 -13.82 7.38 16.84
C ASN A 272 -12.85 7.48 18.03
N LEU A 273 -12.58 6.37 18.73
CA LEU A 273 -11.63 6.33 19.85
C LEU A 273 -10.17 6.47 19.38
N VAL A 274 -9.78 5.81 18.28
CA VAL A 274 -8.46 5.98 17.65
C VAL A 274 -8.26 7.42 17.19
N LEU A 275 -9.22 7.99 16.45
CA LEU A 275 -9.18 9.38 16.00
C LEU A 275 -9.13 10.38 17.17
N GLY A 276 -9.85 10.10 18.26
CA GLY A 276 -9.81 10.90 19.49
C GLY A 276 -8.44 10.91 20.16
N VAL A 277 -7.79 9.74 20.29
CA VAL A 277 -6.44 9.63 20.88
C VAL A 277 -5.37 10.24 19.98
N LEU A 278 -5.44 10.00 18.65
CA LEU A 278 -4.56 10.64 17.66
C LEU A 278 -4.70 12.17 17.72
N SER A 279 -5.93 12.69 17.68
CA SER A 279 -6.20 14.12 17.76
C SER A 279 -5.68 14.75 19.06
N GLY A 280 -5.79 14.02 20.18
CA GLY A 280 -5.23 14.43 21.47
C GLY A 280 -3.71 14.56 21.44
N GLU A 281 -2.98 13.53 20.97
CA GLU A 281 -1.52 13.57 20.90
C GLU A 281 -0.99 14.53 19.82
N PHE A 282 -1.65 14.64 18.66
CA PHE A 282 -1.33 15.64 17.65
C PHE A 282 -1.56 17.07 18.16
N SER A 283 -2.64 17.32 18.90
CA SER A 283 -2.87 18.63 19.54
C SER A 283 -1.77 18.96 20.55
N LYS A 284 -1.44 18.00 21.41
CA LYS A 284 -0.41 18.10 22.46
C LYS A 284 1.01 18.27 21.91
N GLU A 285 1.39 17.62 20.82
CA GLU A 285 2.68 17.88 20.15
C GLU A 285 2.64 19.19 19.35
N GLY A 286 1.49 19.52 18.74
CA GLY A 286 1.24 20.81 18.09
C GLY A 286 1.36 22.00 19.04
N GLU A 287 0.95 21.85 20.31
CA GLU A 287 1.15 22.86 21.35
C GLU A 287 2.63 23.02 21.73
N LYS A 288 3.38 21.91 21.89
CA LYS A 288 4.85 21.97 22.10
C LYS A 288 5.56 22.63 20.93
N ALA A 289 5.13 22.35 19.69
CA ALA A 289 5.62 22.98 18.49
C ALA A 289 5.27 24.48 18.43
N LYS A 290 4.04 24.86 18.77
CA LYS A 290 3.62 26.28 18.89
C LYS A 290 4.38 27.02 19.98
N ALA A 291 4.64 26.41 21.13
CA ALA A 291 5.41 27.04 22.21
C ALA A 291 6.86 27.37 21.76
N ARG A 292 7.53 26.41 21.10
CA ARG A 292 8.86 26.62 20.49
C ARG A 292 8.82 27.64 19.34
N GLY A 293 7.82 27.53 18.46
CA GLY A 293 7.63 28.41 17.32
C GLY A 293 7.28 29.85 17.71
N ASN A 294 6.55 30.06 18.81
CA ASN A 294 6.26 31.38 19.35
C ASN A 294 7.50 32.01 19.97
N PHE A 295 8.34 31.24 20.67
CA PHE A 295 9.63 31.74 21.16
C PHE A 295 10.54 32.22 20.00
N GLN A 296 10.58 31.44 18.92
CA GLN A 296 11.30 31.79 17.69
C GLN A 296 10.69 33.04 17.01
N LYS A 297 9.37 33.07 16.83
CA LYS A 297 8.63 34.19 16.21
C LYS A 297 8.65 35.47 17.02
N VAL A 298 8.72 35.42 18.36
CA VAL A 298 8.95 36.62 19.18
C VAL A 298 10.30 37.23 18.81
N ARG A 299 11.35 36.40 18.69
CA ARG A 299 12.69 36.84 18.29
C ARG A 299 12.76 37.40 16.87
N GLU A 300 12.02 36.81 15.93
CA GLU A 300 11.99 37.25 14.53
C GLU A 300 11.08 38.48 14.32
N ARG A 301 9.94 38.55 15.02
CA ARG A 301 9.04 39.71 14.95
C ARG A 301 9.63 40.95 15.62
N GLN A 302 10.29 40.77 16.76
CA GLN A 302 11.06 41.82 17.42
C GLN A 302 12.26 42.33 16.58
N GLN A 303 12.58 41.66 15.46
CA GLN A 303 13.59 42.11 14.50
C GLN A 303 12.96 42.67 13.21
N MET A 304 11.80 42.16 12.77
CA MET A 304 11.05 42.75 11.65
C MET A 304 10.27 44.02 12.02
N ASP A 305 9.83 44.20 13.27
CA ASP A 305 9.12 45.42 13.68
C ASP A 305 10.07 46.64 13.66
N ASP A 306 11.37 46.44 13.93
CA ASP A 306 12.44 47.44 13.77
C ASP A 306 12.67 47.81 12.28
N ASP A 307 12.70 46.83 11.37
CA ASP A 307 12.87 47.05 9.92
C ASP A 307 11.61 47.67 9.27
N LEU A 308 10.42 47.19 9.64
CA LEU A 308 9.14 47.55 9.02
C LEU A 308 8.77 49.03 9.22
N GLN A 309 9.17 49.60 10.36
CA GLN A 309 8.96 51.02 10.65
C GLN A 309 9.79 51.96 9.74
N GLY A 310 10.78 51.43 9.00
CA GLY A 310 11.51 52.15 7.95
C GLY A 310 10.86 52.07 6.55
N TYR A 311 9.91 51.17 6.32
CA TYR A 311 9.35 50.91 4.97
C TYR A 311 7.90 51.37 4.76
N LEU A 312 7.12 51.59 5.81
CA LEU A 312 5.71 51.98 5.67
C LEU A 312 5.49 53.38 5.07
N ASP A 313 6.48 54.27 5.17
CA ASP A 313 6.37 55.69 4.80
C ASP A 313 6.39 55.95 3.27
N TRP A 314 6.66 54.91 2.47
CA TRP A 314 6.82 55.02 0.99
C TRP A 314 5.73 54.31 0.16
N ILE A 315 4.80 53.56 0.76
CA ILE A 315 3.84 52.72 0.02
C ILE A 315 2.38 52.95 0.46
N MET A 316 1.91 54.18 0.31
CA MET A 316 0.48 54.52 0.29
C MET A 316 0.12 55.47 -0.86
N GLN A 317 0.64 55.22 -2.08
CA GLN A 317 0.33 56.05 -3.25
C GLN A 317 0.36 55.29 -4.59
N ALA A 318 -0.66 54.45 -4.81
CA ALA A 318 -1.14 54.02 -6.14
C ALA A 318 -2.62 53.62 -6.01
N GLU A 319 -3.41 53.83 -7.07
CA GLU A 319 -4.89 53.85 -7.05
C GLU A 319 -5.47 52.77 -8.00
N ASP A 320 -6.81 52.60 -7.97
CA ASP A 320 -7.56 51.53 -8.66
C ASP A 320 -7.55 51.60 -10.20
N ILE A 321 -8.03 50.52 -10.86
CA ILE A 321 -9.00 50.57 -11.98
C ILE A 321 -9.45 49.15 -12.40
N ASP A 322 -10.75 49.02 -12.69
CA ASP A 322 -11.50 47.91 -13.30
C ASP A 322 -12.74 48.55 -13.98
N PRO A 323 -13.50 47.91 -14.91
CA PRO A 323 -13.29 46.68 -15.71
C PRO A 323 -13.51 46.94 -17.23
N ASP A 324 -13.71 45.90 -18.07
CA ASP A 324 -14.75 45.90 -19.15
C ASP A 324 -14.97 44.51 -19.84
N ASN A 325 -16.05 44.38 -20.65
CA ASN A 325 -16.62 43.11 -21.17
C ASN A 325 -16.36 42.79 -22.67
N GLU A 326 -16.55 41.50 -23.09
CA GLU A 326 -17.35 41.05 -24.27
C GLU A 326 -17.44 39.49 -24.38
N ASP A 327 -18.26 38.92 -25.29
CA ASP A 327 -18.60 37.47 -25.42
C ASP A 327 -18.61 37.01 -26.93
N ILE A 328 -19.20 35.94 -27.51
CA ILE A 328 -20.25 34.95 -27.18
C ILE A 328 -20.11 33.60 -27.96
N MET A 329 -21.10 32.71 -27.79
CA MET A 329 -21.30 31.35 -28.33
C MET A 329 -20.98 31.07 -29.83
N CYS A 330 -20.72 29.79 -30.19
CA CYS A 330 -21.73 28.88 -30.81
C CYS A 330 -21.19 27.55 -31.40
N GLN A 331 -21.80 26.41 -31.04
CA GLN A 331 -21.46 25.05 -31.49
C GLN A 331 -21.48 24.87 -33.04
N GLY A 332 -20.87 23.85 -33.66
CA GLY A 332 -20.45 22.57 -33.08
C GLY A 332 -19.25 21.84 -33.71
N ASN A 333 -18.59 22.39 -34.73
CA ASN A 333 -17.26 21.92 -35.18
C ASN A 333 -16.09 22.64 -34.44
N GLN A 334 -16.43 23.46 -33.43
CA GLN A 334 -15.54 24.45 -32.81
C GLN A 334 -14.30 23.91 -32.10
N LYS A 335 -14.33 22.68 -31.53
CA LYS A 335 -13.34 22.26 -30.52
C LYS A 335 -11.88 22.30 -31.00
N GLN A 336 -11.60 22.22 -32.30
CA GLN A 336 -10.23 22.36 -32.83
C GLN A 336 -9.86 23.83 -33.08
N VAL A 337 -10.76 24.61 -33.68
CA VAL A 337 -10.55 26.04 -33.97
C VAL A 337 -10.37 26.83 -32.67
N VAL A 338 -11.27 26.68 -31.70
CA VAL A 338 -11.21 27.35 -30.40
C VAL A 338 -9.93 26.96 -29.64
N ASN A 339 -9.48 25.70 -29.71
CA ASN A 339 -8.23 25.28 -29.08
C ASN A 339 -6.97 25.88 -29.73
N LYS A 340 -6.97 26.07 -31.06
CA LYS A 340 -5.89 26.78 -31.77
C LYS A 340 -5.90 28.29 -31.45
N VAL A 341 -7.07 28.94 -31.44
CA VAL A 341 -7.22 30.38 -31.09
C VAL A 341 -6.84 30.68 -29.63
N LEU A 342 -7.32 29.88 -28.68
CA LEU A 342 -6.93 30.06 -27.26
C LEU A 342 -5.43 29.82 -27.06
N LEU A 343 -4.82 28.89 -27.81
CA LEU A 343 -3.38 28.67 -27.76
C LEU A 343 -2.60 29.86 -28.31
N SER A 344 -3.02 30.47 -29.43
CA SER A 344 -2.34 31.68 -29.93
C SER A 344 -2.47 32.85 -28.96
N LEU A 345 -3.65 33.06 -28.35
CA LEU A 345 -3.83 34.09 -27.31
C LEU A 345 -2.92 33.87 -26.09
N PHE A 346 -2.82 32.65 -25.56
CA PHE A 346 -1.88 32.35 -24.46
C PHE A 346 -0.41 32.44 -24.89
N THR A 347 -0.09 32.15 -26.15
CA THR A 347 1.27 32.34 -26.69
C THR A 347 1.63 33.83 -26.73
N VAL A 348 0.70 34.71 -27.10
CA VAL A 348 0.89 36.16 -27.05
C VAL A 348 0.97 36.65 -25.60
N GLU A 349 0.11 36.19 -24.68
CA GLU A 349 0.21 36.48 -23.23
C GLU A 349 1.62 36.17 -22.70
N MET A 350 2.16 34.99 -23.04
CA MET A 350 3.47 34.52 -22.62
C MET A 350 4.61 35.35 -23.24
N LEU A 351 4.57 35.62 -24.55
CA LEU A 351 5.61 36.40 -25.25
C LEU A 351 5.68 37.85 -24.76
N VAL A 352 4.52 38.51 -24.59
CA VAL A 352 4.46 39.88 -24.07
C VAL A 352 5.04 39.96 -22.67
N LYS A 353 4.69 39.02 -21.77
CA LYS A 353 5.23 38.96 -20.40
C LYS A 353 6.73 38.65 -20.35
N MET A 354 7.23 37.81 -21.25
CA MET A 354 8.67 37.49 -21.32
C MET A 354 9.49 38.67 -21.84
N TYR A 355 8.93 39.49 -22.73
CA TYR A 355 9.53 40.73 -23.22
C TYR A 355 9.48 41.85 -22.17
N SER A 356 8.32 42.11 -21.55
CA SER A 356 8.14 43.26 -20.64
C SER A 356 8.79 43.09 -19.27
N LEU A 357 8.81 41.88 -18.71
CA LEU A 357 9.46 41.59 -17.42
C LEU A 357 10.96 41.28 -17.58
N GLY A 358 11.40 40.97 -18.79
CA GLY A 358 12.70 40.36 -19.06
C GLY A 358 12.75 38.88 -18.69
N LEU A 359 13.49 38.11 -19.49
CA LEU A 359 13.50 36.64 -19.44
C LEU A 359 13.92 36.10 -18.06
N ALA A 360 14.91 36.71 -17.40
CA ALA A 360 15.36 36.26 -16.08
C ALA A 360 14.28 36.41 -15.00
N ALA A 361 13.57 37.55 -14.93
CA ALA A 361 12.53 37.78 -13.94
C ALA A 361 11.25 36.97 -14.24
N TYR A 362 10.92 36.78 -15.53
CA TYR A 362 9.81 35.91 -15.94
C TYR A 362 9.95 34.51 -15.33
N PHE A 363 11.15 33.92 -15.38
CA PHE A 363 11.46 32.60 -14.81
C PHE A 363 11.64 32.57 -13.28
N VAL A 364 11.43 33.66 -12.53
CA VAL A 364 11.38 33.61 -11.06
C VAL A 364 10.02 33.09 -10.57
N SER A 365 8.92 33.54 -11.17
CA SER A 365 7.56 33.19 -10.73
C SER A 365 7.15 31.76 -11.12
N LEU A 366 6.68 30.98 -10.14
CA LEU A 366 6.17 29.61 -10.37
C LEU A 366 4.97 29.59 -11.33
N PHE A 367 4.07 30.58 -11.25
CA PHE A 367 2.91 30.66 -12.15
C PHE A 367 3.32 30.98 -13.60
N ASN A 368 4.37 31.79 -13.80
CA ASN A 368 4.92 32.06 -15.14
C ASN A 368 5.64 30.83 -15.71
N ARG A 369 6.41 30.10 -14.89
CA ARG A 369 7.00 28.79 -15.28
C ARG A 369 5.92 27.81 -15.75
N PHE A 370 4.81 27.74 -15.04
CA PHE A 370 3.67 26.88 -15.38
C PHE A 370 2.97 27.33 -16.68
N ASP A 371 2.75 28.64 -16.86
CA ASP A 371 2.16 29.21 -18.07
C ASP A 371 2.99 28.83 -19.33
N CYS A 372 4.30 29.06 -19.25
CA CYS A 372 5.26 28.67 -20.29
C CYS A 372 5.19 27.17 -20.61
N PHE A 373 5.16 26.29 -19.60
CA PHE A 373 5.02 24.84 -19.81
C PHE A 373 3.72 24.47 -20.53
N VAL A 374 2.59 25.07 -20.16
CA VAL A 374 1.28 24.81 -20.79
C VAL A 374 1.21 25.34 -22.23
N VAL A 375 1.83 26.48 -22.52
CA VAL A 375 1.95 27.03 -23.88
C VAL A 375 2.84 26.15 -24.75
N CYS A 376 4.07 25.84 -24.30
CA CYS A 376 4.99 24.97 -25.03
C CYS A 376 4.41 23.58 -25.29
N GLY A 377 3.74 22.97 -24.30
CA GLY A 377 3.06 21.68 -24.46
C GLY A 377 1.93 21.71 -25.51
N GLY A 378 1.15 22.79 -25.55
CA GLY A 378 0.09 22.98 -26.56
C GLY A 378 0.63 23.21 -27.98
N ILE A 379 1.75 23.93 -28.12
CA ILE A 379 2.43 24.11 -29.41
C ILE A 379 3.00 22.77 -29.88
N THR A 380 3.67 22.04 -28.99
CA THR A 380 4.25 20.71 -29.26
C THR A 380 3.18 19.70 -29.70
N GLU A 381 2.03 19.65 -29.00
CA GLU A 381 0.88 18.84 -29.42
C GLU A 381 0.42 19.21 -30.84
N THR A 382 0.25 20.50 -31.12
CA THR A 382 -0.25 20.98 -32.41
C THR A 382 0.67 20.55 -33.55
N ILE A 383 2.00 20.69 -33.37
CA ILE A 383 3.01 20.27 -34.34
C ILE A 383 3.01 18.74 -34.52
N LEU A 384 2.96 17.96 -33.44
CA LEU A 384 2.94 16.49 -33.49
C LEU A 384 1.72 15.93 -34.23
N VAL A 385 0.54 16.55 -34.05
CA VAL A 385 -0.70 16.16 -34.72
C VAL A 385 -0.66 16.50 -36.21
N GLU A 386 -0.22 17.72 -36.57
CA GLU A 386 -0.17 18.18 -37.97
C GLU A 386 0.86 17.37 -38.79
N LEU A 387 2.01 17.03 -38.20
CA LEU A 387 3.08 16.23 -38.84
C LEU A 387 2.86 14.70 -38.78
N LYS A 388 1.85 14.21 -38.05
CA LYS A 388 1.51 12.77 -37.90
C LYS A 388 2.67 11.87 -37.43
N ILE A 389 3.61 12.40 -36.66
CA ILE A 389 4.86 11.72 -36.27
C ILE A 389 4.65 10.57 -35.27
N MET A 390 3.56 10.57 -34.50
CA MET A 390 3.40 9.75 -33.29
C MET A 390 2.19 8.81 -33.33
N SER A 391 2.30 7.69 -32.61
CA SER A 391 1.22 6.73 -32.40
C SER A 391 -0.02 7.36 -31.72
N PRO A 392 -1.23 6.81 -31.95
CA PRO A 392 -2.47 7.40 -31.42
C PRO A 392 -2.55 7.47 -29.89
N LEU A 393 -1.82 6.58 -29.19
CA LEU A 393 -1.66 6.59 -27.74
C LEU A 393 -0.93 7.84 -27.25
N GLY A 394 0.20 8.20 -27.87
CA GLY A 394 0.96 9.41 -27.51
C GLY A 394 0.14 10.69 -27.73
N ILE A 395 -0.62 10.74 -28.83
CA ILE A 395 -1.56 11.83 -29.12
C ILE A 395 -2.66 11.92 -28.03
N SER A 396 -2.97 10.84 -27.30
CA SER A 396 -3.88 10.89 -26.14
C SER A 396 -3.27 11.63 -24.94
N VAL A 397 -2.00 11.35 -24.61
CA VAL A 397 -1.30 12.00 -23.48
C VAL A 397 -1.15 13.51 -23.71
N PHE A 398 -0.81 13.94 -24.93
CA PHE A 398 -0.74 15.38 -25.23
C PHE A 398 -2.12 16.07 -25.16
N ARG A 399 -3.23 15.38 -25.44
CA ARG A 399 -4.57 15.93 -25.23
C ARG A 399 -4.87 16.18 -23.75
N CYS A 400 -4.31 15.38 -22.84
CA CYS A 400 -4.43 15.62 -21.39
C CYS A 400 -3.70 16.90 -20.93
N VAL A 401 -2.62 17.33 -21.61
CA VAL A 401 -1.92 18.59 -21.31
C VAL A 401 -2.84 19.81 -21.44
N ARG A 402 -3.88 19.74 -22.28
CA ARG A 402 -4.91 20.79 -22.38
C ARG A 402 -5.67 21.01 -21.07
N LEU A 403 -5.85 19.97 -20.26
CA LEU A 403 -6.52 20.07 -18.96
C LEU A 403 -5.74 20.97 -17.99
N LEU A 404 -4.40 21.02 -18.11
CA LEU A 404 -3.56 21.88 -17.26
C LEU A 404 -3.89 23.38 -17.41
N ARG A 405 -4.54 23.79 -18.50
CA ARG A 405 -5.06 25.16 -18.68
C ARG A 405 -6.05 25.56 -17.58
N ILE A 406 -6.77 24.61 -16.98
CA ILE A 406 -7.71 24.91 -15.88
C ILE A 406 -6.99 25.48 -14.66
N PHE A 407 -5.74 25.09 -14.41
CA PHE A 407 -4.96 25.64 -13.29
C PHE A 407 -4.57 27.11 -13.49
N LYS A 408 -4.72 27.71 -14.69
CA LYS A 408 -4.66 29.18 -14.84
C LYS A 408 -5.71 29.90 -13.99
N VAL A 409 -6.84 29.27 -13.67
CA VAL A 409 -7.86 29.85 -12.77
C VAL A 409 -7.29 30.06 -11.36
N THR A 410 -6.37 29.21 -10.90
CA THR A 410 -5.75 29.34 -9.55
C THR A 410 -4.97 30.64 -9.36
N ARG A 411 -4.47 31.27 -10.44
CA ARG A 411 -3.83 32.58 -10.40
C ARG A 411 -4.78 33.71 -10.01
N HIS A 412 -6.06 33.57 -10.35
CA HIS A 412 -7.10 34.59 -10.15
C HIS A 412 -7.92 34.32 -8.88
N TRP A 413 -7.89 33.09 -8.36
CA TRP A 413 -8.54 32.72 -7.10
C TRP A 413 -7.53 32.74 -5.95
N GLN A 414 -7.33 33.91 -5.34
CA GLN A 414 -6.29 34.11 -4.31
C GLN A 414 -6.38 33.10 -3.15
N SER A 415 -7.59 32.75 -2.70
CA SER A 415 -7.80 31.73 -1.66
C SER A 415 -7.26 30.35 -2.05
N LEU A 416 -7.43 29.95 -3.32
CA LEU A 416 -6.92 28.69 -3.85
C LEU A 416 -5.40 28.74 -4.04
N SER A 417 -4.87 29.87 -4.51
CA SER A 417 -3.41 30.12 -4.59
C SER A 417 -2.75 29.98 -3.21
N ASN A 418 -3.33 30.61 -2.18
CA ASN A 418 -2.86 30.54 -0.79
C ASN A 418 -2.88 29.10 -0.25
N LEU A 419 -3.94 28.33 -0.54
CA LEU A 419 -4.03 26.91 -0.16
C LEU A 419 -2.97 26.05 -0.86
N VAL A 420 -2.80 26.20 -2.18
CA VAL A 420 -1.78 25.45 -2.95
C VAL A 420 -0.37 25.78 -2.44
N MET A 421 -0.05 27.04 -2.18
CA MET A 421 1.26 27.42 -1.63
C MET A 421 1.48 26.89 -0.21
N SER A 422 0.43 26.88 0.63
CA SER A 422 0.50 26.31 1.98
C SER A 422 0.72 24.79 1.96
N LEU A 423 0.06 24.08 1.04
CA LEU A 423 0.26 22.66 0.80
C LEU A 423 1.69 22.37 0.30
N LEU A 424 2.18 23.08 -0.72
CA LEU A 424 3.52 22.89 -1.28
C LEU A 424 4.64 23.17 -0.25
N ASN A 425 4.45 24.15 0.64
CA ASN A 425 5.36 24.37 1.76
C ASN A 425 5.34 23.19 2.76
N SER A 426 4.16 22.59 2.98
CA SER A 426 3.98 21.44 3.88
C SER A 426 4.45 20.11 3.28
N VAL A 427 4.47 19.96 1.94
CA VAL A 427 5.02 18.76 1.28
C VAL A 427 6.46 18.48 1.71
N LYS A 428 7.27 19.50 2.03
CA LYS A 428 8.66 19.31 2.48
C LYS A 428 8.79 18.59 3.84
N SER A 429 7.85 18.77 4.77
CA SER A 429 7.85 17.98 6.01
C SER A 429 7.21 16.60 5.78
N ILE A 430 6.07 16.56 5.09
CA ILE A 430 5.29 15.34 4.81
C ILE A 430 6.09 14.33 3.95
N ALA A 431 6.98 14.79 3.06
CA ALA A 431 7.83 13.92 2.23
C ALA A 431 8.68 12.92 3.04
N SER A 432 9.06 13.26 4.28
CA SER A 432 9.79 12.34 5.17
C SER A 432 8.93 11.18 5.68
N LEU A 433 7.63 11.41 5.87
CA LEU A 433 6.63 10.40 6.23
C LEU A 433 6.24 9.58 5.00
N LEU A 434 6.01 10.23 3.85
CA LEU A 434 5.73 9.53 2.59
C LEU A 434 6.87 8.61 2.15
N LEU A 435 8.13 9.00 2.38
CA LEU A 435 9.28 8.14 2.13
C LEU A 435 9.31 6.92 3.07
N LEU A 436 8.86 7.07 4.32
CA LEU A 436 8.74 5.96 5.26
C LEU A 436 7.57 5.02 4.92
N LEU A 437 6.41 5.56 4.55
CA LEU A 437 5.27 4.78 4.06
C LEU A 437 5.62 4.02 2.79
N PHE A 438 6.31 4.66 1.84
CA PHE A 438 6.81 3.98 0.64
C PHE A 438 7.84 2.90 0.97
N LEU A 439 8.76 3.14 1.91
CA LEU A 439 9.69 2.11 2.39
C LEU A 439 8.97 0.92 3.06
N PHE A 440 7.91 1.18 3.83
CA PHE A 440 7.06 0.14 4.43
C PHE A 440 6.35 -0.69 3.35
N ILE A 441 5.73 -0.04 2.36
CA ILE A 441 5.13 -0.70 1.19
C ILE A 441 6.17 -1.56 0.47
N LEU A 442 7.35 -1.03 0.16
CA LEU A 442 8.43 -1.77 -0.49
C LEU A 442 8.85 -3.03 0.27
N ILE A 443 8.98 -2.94 1.60
CA ILE A 443 9.33 -4.09 2.45
C ILE A 443 8.24 -5.15 2.41
N PHE A 444 6.96 -4.77 2.51
CA PHE A 444 5.87 -5.73 2.44
C PHE A 444 5.70 -6.33 1.05
N SER A 445 5.83 -5.56 -0.04
CA SER A 445 5.76 -6.07 -1.40
C SER A 445 6.87 -7.08 -1.69
N LEU A 446 8.12 -6.79 -1.27
CA LEU A 446 9.24 -7.74 -1.40
C LEU A 446 9.06 -8.97 -0.50
N LEU A 447 8.51 -8.83 0.70
CA LEU A 447 8.17 -9.97 1.57
C LEU A 447 7.09 -10.84 0.94
N GLY A 448 6.04 -10.22 0.40
CA GLY A 448 4.98 -10.88 -0.35
C GLY A 448 5.50 -11.64 -1.57
N MET A 449 6.44 -11.08 -2.34
CA MET A 449 7.11 -11.82 -3.43
C MET A 449 7.87 -13.06 -2.93
N GLN A 450 8.55 -12.99 -1.77
CA GLN A 450 9.26 -14.14 -1.20
C GLN A 450 8.31 -15.21 -0.62
N VAL A 451 7.12 -14.82 -0.13
CA VAL A 451 6.14 -15.72 0.49
C VAL A 451 5.18 -16.33 -0.54
N PHE A 452 4.67 -15.52 -1.47
CA PHE A 452 3.57 -15.86 -2.39
C PHE A 452 3.95 -15.89 -3.87
N GLY A 453 5.12 -15.39 -4.28
CA GLY A 453 5.51 -15.28 -5.69
C GLY A 453 5.41 -16.62 -6.44
N GLY A 454 4.69 -16.62 -7.56
CA GLY A 454 4.41 -17.81 -8.37
C GLY A 454 3.26 -18.71 -7.84
N LYS A 455 2.75 -18.49 -6.62
CA LYS A 455 1.80 -19.42 -5.98
C LYS A 455 0.32 -19.10 -6.21
N PHE A 456 -0.03 -17.90 -6.67
CA PHE A 456 -1.43 -17.50 -6.94
C PHE A 456 -1.92 -17.98 -8.32
N ASN A 457 -1.31 -19.04 -8.86
CA ASN A 457 -1.71 -19.68 -10.12
C ASN A 457 -2.51 -20.94 -9.78
N PHE A 458 -3.75 -20.75 -9.29
CA PHE A 458 -4.63 -21.85 -8.88
C PHE A 458 -5.18 -22.61 -10.08
N ASP A 459 -5.56 -21.88 -11.12
CA ASP A 459 -6.07 -22.44 -12.37
C ASP A 459 -5.14 -22.12 -13.55
N ALA A 460 -5.26 -22.90 -14.62
CA ALA A 460 -4.42 -22.75 -15.81
C ALA A 460 -4.92 -21.65 -16.77
N THR A 461 -6.21 -21.32 -16.69
CA THR A 461 -6.93 -20.42 -17.61
C THR A 461 -7.11 -19.01 -17.08
N GLU A 462 -7.32 -18.85 -15.77
CA GLU A 462 -7.52 -17.53 -15.14
C GLU A 462 -6.36 -17.22 -14.19
N LYS A 463 -6.01 -15.93 -14.08
CA LYS A 463 -4.96 -15.44 -13.18
C LYS A 463 -5.47 -14.30 -12.33
N ASN A 464 -5.38 -14.47 -11.02
CA ASN A 464 -5.83 -13.49 -10.04
C ASN A 464 -5.03 -12.19 -10.24
N ARG A 465 -5.74 -11.08 -10.42
CA ARG A 465 -5.14 -9.79 -10.81
C ARG A 465 -4.16 -9.27 -9.75
N SER A 466 -4.44 -9.55 -8.49
CA SER A 466 -3.69 -9.07 -7.33
C SER A 466 -2.64 -10.09 -6.85
N SER A 467 -1.70 -10.44 -7.74
CA SER A 467 -0.63 -11.42 -7.46
C SER A 467 0.69 -10.79 -6.99
N PHE A 468 1.54 -11.63 -6.37
CA PHE A 468 2.87 -11.28 -5.92
C PHE A 468 3.99 -11.75 -6.87
N ASP A 469 3.67 -12.03 -8.14
CA ASP A 469 4.64 -12.60 -9.09
C ASP A 469 5.70 -11.59 -9.54
N ASN A 470 5.33 -10.31 -9.67
CA ASN A 470 6.16 -9.24 -10.20
C ASN A 470 6.19 -8.06 -9.25
N PHE A 471 7.35 -7.42 -9.10
CA PHE A 471 7.54 -6.30 -8.15
C PHE A 471 6.52 -5.15 -8.30
N PRO A 472 6.19 -4.65 -9.52
CA PRO A 472 5.15 -3.63 -9.67
C PRO A 472 3.75 -4.11 -9.27
N GLN A 473 3.44 -5.40 -9.49
CA GLN A 473 2.14 -5.97 -9.12
C GLN A 473 2.04 -6.17 -7.60
N ALA A 474 3.10 -6.68 -6.97
CA ALA A 474 3.22 -6.74 -5.52
C ALA A 474 3.16 -5.36 -4.85
N LEU A 475 3.58 -4.29 -5.55
CA LEU A 475 3.43 -2.90 -5.08
C LEU A 475 1.96 -2.46 -5.06
N LEU A 476 1.24 -2.74 -6.16
CA LEU A 476 -0.19 -2.43 -6.28
C LEU A 476 -1.05 -3.27 -5.32
N THR A 477 -0.76 -4.57 -5.18
CA THR A 477 -1.48 -5.47 -4.27
C THR A 477 -1.26 -5.11 -2.80
N VAL A 478 -0.07 -4.68 -2.41
CA VAL A 478 0.15 -4.13 -1.05
C VAL A 478 -0.57 -2.79 -0.87
N PHE A 479 -0.60 -1.94 -1.89
CA PHE A 479 -1.37 -0.68 -1.83
C PHE A 479 -2.89 -0.94 -1.68
N GLN A 480 -3.44 -1.92 -2.39
CA GLN A 480 -4.84 -2.37 -2.25
C GLN A 480 -5.16 -2.85 -0.82
N ILE A 481 -4.29 -3.67 -0.22
CA ILE A 481 -4.45 -4.11 1.18
C ILE A 481 -4.39 -2.92 2.15
N LEU A 482 -3.70 -1.83 1.80
CA LEU A 482 -3.65 -0.60 2.60
C LEU A 482 -4.84 0.34 2.38
N THR A 483 -5.47 0.36 1.20
CA THR A 483 -6.78 1.04 1.03
C THR A 483 -7.91 0.27 1.73
N GLY A 484 -7.71 -1.04 1.97
CA GLY A 484 -8.67 -1.92 2.63
C GLY A 484 -9.75 -2.46 1.70
N GLU A 485 -9.51 -2.43 0.39
CA GLU A 485 -10.44 -2.79 -0.69
C GLU A 485 -10.19 -4.24 -1.14
N ASP A 486 -11.17 -5.13 -0.98
CA ASP A 486 -11.07 -6.58 -1.26
C ASP A 486 -9.85 -7.27 -0.57
N TRP A 487 -9.34 -6.71 0.54
CA TRP A 487 -8.10 -7.18 1.17
C TRP A 487 -8.21 -8.62 1.70
N ASN A 488 -9.42 -9.04 2.04
CA ASN A 488 -9.77 -10.36 2.52
C ASN A 488 -9.65 -11.42 1.40
N GLU A 489 -9.99 -11.09 0.15
CA GLU A 489 -9.86 -12.02 -0.98
C GLU A 489 -8.38 -12.36 -1.25
N VAL A 490 -7.51 -11.33 -1.22
CA VAL A 490 -6.04 -11.51 -1.33
C VAL A 490 -5.49 -12.32 -0.13
N MET A 491 -6.12 -12.23 1.04
CA MET A 491 -5.80 -13.09 2.19
C MET A 491 -6.27 -14.53 1.98
N TYR A 492 -7.45 -14.77 1.40
CA TYR A 492 -7.93 -16.12 1.10
C TYR A 492 -7.02 -16.82 0.09
N ASP A 493 -6.65 -16.14 -1.00
CA ASP A 493 -5.60 -16.57 -1.93
C ASP A 493 -4.31 -16.92 -1.17
N GLY A 494 -3.88 -16.04 -0.27
CA GLY A 494 -2.71 -16.23 0.58
C GLY A 494 -2.76 -17.49 1.46
N ILE A 495 -3.94 -17.90 1.92
CA ILE A 495 -4.17 -19.12 2.72
C ILE A 495 -4.24 -20.35 1.81
N MET A 496 -4.96 -20.28 0.69
CA MET A 496 -5.12 -21.37 -0.28
C MET A 496 -3.80 -21.74 -0.96
N ALA A 497 -2.96 -20.75 -1.28
CA ALA A 497 -1.62 -20.92 -1.85
C ALA A 497 -0.63 -21.72 -0.98
N PHE A 498 -1.00 -22.04 0.27
CA PHE A 498 -0.22 -22.86 1.21
C PHE A 498 -0.89 -24.18 1.62
N GLY A 499 -2.01 -24.55 0.97
CA GLY A 499 -2.77 -25.76 1.27
C GLY A 499 -4.05 -25.54 2.09
N GLY A 500 -4.57 -24.30 2.13
CA GLY A 500 -5.87 -23.99 2.72
C GLY A 500 -5.90 -23.95 4.26
N PRO A 501 -7.09 -23.79 4.87
CA PRO A 501 -7.22 -23.47 6.30
C PRO A 501 -6.75 -24.58 7.26
N SER A 502 -6.65 -25.85 6.82
CA SER A 502 -6.15 -26.97 7.64
C SER A 502 -4.61 -27.09 7.66
N SER A 503 -3.89 -26.17 7.02
CA SER A 503 -2.45 -26.26 6.76
C SER A 503 -1.64 -25.15 7.47
N SER A 504 -0.40 -24.95 7.05
CA SER A 504 0.40 -23.75 7.38
C SER A 504 -0.23 -22.42 6.91
N GLY A 505 -1.21 -22.43 6.00
CA GLY A 505 -1.87 -21.23 5.48
C GLY A 505 -2.44 -20.31 6.58
N MET A 506 -2.91 -20.85 7.70
CA MET A 506 -3.40 -20.04 8.82
C MET A 506 -2.31 -19.29 9.60
N ILE A 507 -1.03 -19.60 9.41
CA ILE A 507 0.09 -18.76 9.90
C ILE A 507 0.29 -17.56 8.96
N VAL A 508 -0.06 -17.73 7.67
CA VAL A 508 0.18 -16.75 6.62
C VAL A 508 -0.84 -15.60 6.64
N CYS A 509 -2.05 -15.80 7.20
CA CYS A 509 -3.00 -14.70 7.41
C CYS A 509 -2.41 -13.56 8.27
N MET A 510 -1.48 -13.87 9.17
CA MET A 510 -0.78 -12.89 10.01
C MET A 510 0.00 -11.85 9.19
N TYR A 511 0.46 -12.18 7.97
CA TYR A 511 1.08 -11.20 7.06
C TYR A 511 0.09 -10.07 6.71
N PHE A 512 -1.15 -10.44 6.35
CA PHE A 512 -2.21 -9.50 5.96
C PHE A 512 -2.70 -8.69 7.16
N VAL A 513 -2.92 -9.34 8.30
CA VAL A 513 -3.33 -8.66 9.55
C VAL A 513 -2.28 -7.65 10.01
N ILE A 514 -0.99 -8.00 9.98
CA ILE A 514 0.09 -7.07 10.34
C ILE A 514 0.23 -5.95 9.30
N LEU A 515 0.14 -6.26 8.00
CA LEU A 515 0.18 -5.26 6.93
C LEU A 515 -0.94 -4.22 7.10
N PHE A 516 -2.18 -4.68 7.28
CA PHE A 516 -3.35 -3.82 7.46
C PHE A 516 -3.22 -2.94 8.71
N ILE A 517 -2.90 -3.52 9.88
CA ILE A 517 -2.84 -2.79 11.15
C ILE A 517 -1.64 -1.83 11.18
N CYS A 518 -0.43 -2.30 10.89
CA CYS A 518 0.77 -1.47 10.97
C CYS A 518 0.82 -0.43 9.85
N GLY A 519 0.33 -0.76 8.65
CA GLY A 519 0.29 0.15 7.52
C GLY A 519 -0.71 1.28 7.71
N ASN A 520 -1.94 0.97 8.15
CA ASN A 520 -2.91 2.03 8.49
C ASN A 520 -2.42 2.90 9.66
N CYS A 521 -1.69 2.34 10.62
CA CYS A 521 -1.05 3.11 11.70
C CYS A 521 0.16 3.98 11.26
N ILE A 522 0.60 3.88 10.00
CA ILE A 522 1.61 4.76 9.38
C ILE A 522 0.96 5.73 8.38
N HIS A 523 -0.24 5.41 7.89
CA HIS A 523 -1.02 6.21 6.95
C HIS A 523 -1.88 7.29 7.64
N PHE A 524 -2.38 7.02 8.85
CA PHE A 524 -3.05 7.98 9.76
C PHE A 524 -2.06 8.82 10.59
#